data_AF-A0A9W8FGC4-F1
#
_entry.id   AF-A0A9W8FGC4-F1
#
_cell.length_a   1.000
_cell.length_b   1.000
_cell.length_c   1.000
_cell.angle_alpha   90.00
_cell.angle_beta   90.00
_cell.angle_gamma   90.00
#
_symmetry.space_group_name_H-M   'P 1'
#
loop_
_entity.id
_entity.type
_entity.pdbx_description
1 polymer ?
#
loop_
_entity_poly.entity_id
_entity_poly.type
_entity_poly.pdbx_seq_one_letter_code
_entity_poly.pdbx_strand_id
1 'polypeptide(L)'
;MRIEQEAHSPLVFLHGDLQCGNILRLEHTGKLEIVDVEFSGYSYRGFDIANHFTEWMANYTSEYPHVLDPAQYPTVEQRHAFLRTYVLTKASIDAGMKADSAGCAEELRAIGLSEDQIHKEVAALDREVALFVPAAHLHLAVRGLLKVCCYAEMDFDYVSYTAQRLSIFLDQVDNME
;
A
#
# COMPACT_ATOMS: atom_id res chain seq x y z
N MET A 1 17.83 11.73 -3.83
CA MET A 1 16.36 11.64 -3.64
C MET A 1 15.69 11.94 -4.98
N ARG A 2 15.61 10.93 -5.84
CA ARG A 2 15.25 11.05 -7.27
C ARG A 2 13.75 10.73 -7.50
N ILE A 3 13.19 9.87 -6.65
CA ILE A 3 11.78 9.43 -6.66
C ILE A 3 10.80 10.59 -6.50
N GLU A 4 11.07 11.58 -5.64
CA GLU A 4 10.15 12.72 -5.43
C GLU A 4 10.00 13.59 -6.68
N GLN A 5 11.08 13.73 -7.46
CA GLN A 5 11.08 14.52 -8.69
C GLN A 5 10.42 13.77 -9.85
N GLU A 6 10.51 12.44 -9.87
CA GLU A 6 10.01 11.59 -10.95
C GLU A 6 8.56 11.11 -10.73
N ALA A 7 8.15 10.88 -9.47
CA ALA A 7 6.84 10.29 -9.18
C ALA A 7 5.69 11.30 -9.21
N HIS A 8 5.96 12.59 -8.95
CA HIS A 8 4.94 13.64 -8.81
C HIS A 8 3.76 13.25 -7.88
N SER A 9 4.01 12.38 -6.90
CA SER A 9 2.99 11.94 -5.95
C SER A 9 2.56 13.12 -5.06
N PRO A 10 1.26 13.32 -4.82
CA PRO A 10 0.80 14.31 -3.86
C PRO A 10 1.21 13.93 -2.43
N LEU A 11 1.47 14.96 -1.62
CA LEU A 11 1.65 14.84 -0.17
C LEU A 11 0.28 14.71 0.49
N VAL A 12 0.09 13.66 1.28
CA VAL A 12 -1.16 13.34 1.98
C VAL A 12 -0.87 12.92 3.41
N PHE A 13 -1.90 12.89 4.25
CA PHE A 13 -1.83 12.18 5.52
C PHE A 13 -1.96 10.68 5.24
N LEU A 14 -0.89 9.93 5.49
CA LEU A 14 -0.84 8.48 5.28
C LEU A 14 -0.90 7.71 6.60
N HIS A 15 -1.23 6.42 6.52
CA HIS A 15 -1.23 5.55 7.68
C HIS A 15 0.19 5.08 8.05
N GLY A 16 0.98 4.67 7.05
CA GLY A 16 2.37 4.25 7.21
C GLY A 16 2.55 2.79 7.61
N ASP A 17 1.46 2.06 7.81
CA ASP A 17 1.49 0.66 8.24
C ASP A 17 0.20 -0.12 7.90
N LEU A 18 -0.23 -0.08 6.64
CA LEU A 18 -1.45 -0.77 6.16
C LEU A 18 -1.25 -2.28 5.97
N GLN A 19 -0.72 -2.96 6.98
CA GLN A 19 -0.67 -4.43 7.04
C GLN A 19 -2.04 -5.02 7.43
N CYS A 20 -2.25 -6.31 7.18
CA CYS A 20 -3.54 -6.97 7.44
C CYS A 20 -3.98 -6.93 8.91
N GLY A 21 -3.03 -6.89 9.86
CA GLY A 21 -3.33 -6.76 11.29
C GLY A 21 -4.03 -5.44 11.66
N ASN A 22 -3.86 -4.41 10.83
CA ASN A 22 -4.36 -3.06 11.07
C ASN A 22 -5.66 -2.75 10.31
N ILE A 23 -6.24 -3.75 9.63
CA ILE A 23 -7.50 -3.63 8.87
C ILE A 23 -8.53 -4.56 9.50
N LEU A 24 -9.43 -4.01 10.31
CA LEU A 24 -10.41 -4.77 11.07
C LEU A 24 -11.74 -4.85 10.32
N ARG A 25 -12.33 -6.05 10.25
CA ARG A 25 -13.70 -6.23 9.74
C ARG A 25 -14.68 -6.32 10.89
N LEU A 26 -15.59 -5.35 10.99
CA LEU A 26 -16.66 -5.35 11.99
C LEU A 26 -17.65 -6.49 11.73
N GLU A 27 -17.90 -7.34 12.72
CA GLU A 27 -18.71 -8.55 12.57
C GLU A 27 -20.14 -8.27 12.12
N HIS A 28 -20.79 -7.27 12.73
CA HIS A 28 -22.21 -6.98 12.50
C HIS A 28 -22.49 -6.19 11.21
N THR A 29 -21.55 -5.36 10.77
CA THR A 29 -21.76 -4.44 9.63
C THR A 29 -20.95 -4.85 8.40
N GLY A 30 -19.93 -5.71 8.56
CA GLY A 30 -18.98 -6.06 7.52
C GLY A 30 -18.07 -4.91 7.10
N LYS A 31 -18.14 -3.74 7.75
CA LYS A 31 -17.31 -2.58 7.45
C LYS A 31 -15.86 -2.83 7.82
N LEU A 32 -14.95 -2.27 7.02
CA LEU A 32 -13.52 -2.28 7.31
C LEU A 32 -13.16 -0.98 8.04
N GLU A 33 -12.42 -1.11 9.13
CA GLU A 33 -11.89 -0.01 9.94
C GLU A 33 -10.37 -0.13 9.98
N ILE A 34 -9.67 0.99 9.83
CA ILE A 34 -8.21 1.05 9.91
C ILE A 34 -7.83 1.50 11.33
N VAL A 35 -6.88 0.81 11.94
CA VAL A 35 -6.42 1.06 13.33
C VAL A 35 -4.90 1.14 13.39
N ASP A 36 -4.37 1.54 14.55
CA ASP A 36 -2.93 1.59 14.84
C ASP A 36 -2.15 2.65 14.02
N VAL A 37 -2.51 3.91 14.24
CA VAL A 37 -1.95 5.09 13.54
C VAL A 37 -0.61 5.58 14.09
N GLU A 38 0.18 4.71 14.74
CA GLU A 38 1.44 5.12 15.39
C GLU A 38 2.52 5.60 14.40
N PHE A 39 2.44 5.12 13.15
CA PHE A 39 3.33 5.51 12.04
C PHE A 39 2.70 6.55 11.10
N SER A 40 1.53 7.07 11.43
CA SER A 40 0.81 7.99 10.55
C SER A 40 1.47 9.37 10.51
N GLY A 41 1.45 10.00 9.34
CA GLY A 41 2.12 11.27 9.12
C GLY A 41 1.96 11.78 7.69
N TYR A 42 2.52 12.95 7.40
CA TYR A 42 2.51 13.50 6.05
C TYR A 42 3.62 12.89 5.21
N SER A 43 3.23 12.24 4.11
CA SER A 43 4.16 11.68 3.12
C SER A 43 3.38 11.40 1.81
N TYR A 44 4.00 10.70 0.87
CA TYR A 44 3.49 10.49 -0.48
C TYR A 44 2.41 9.40 -0.52
N ARG A 45 1.27 9.65 -1.19
CA ARG A 45 0.21 8.63 -1.34
C ARG A 45 0.73 7.35 -2.01
N GLY A 46 1.63 7.50 -2.99
CA GLY A 46 2.20 6.36 -3.71
C GLY A 46 2.96 5.42 -2.77
N PHE A 47 3.58 5.95 -1.73
CA PHE A 47 4.27 5.15 -0.71
C PHE A 47 3.30 4.32 0.14
N ASP A 48 2.20 4.90 0.64
CA ASP A 48 1.26 4.15 1.51
C ASP A 48 0.59 3.00 0.76
N ILE A 49 0.25 3.23 -0.52
CA ILE A 49 -0.30 2.20 -1.40
C ILE A 49 0.76 1.14 -1.74
N ALA A 50 1.99 1.54 -2.07
CA ALA A 50 3.09 0.61 -2.32
C ALA A 50 3.35 -0.27 -1.10
N ASN A 51 3.40 0.33 0.10
CA ASN A 51 3.55 -0.38 1.35
C ASN A 51 2.44 -1.42 1.54
N HIS A 52 1.17 -1.02 1.34
CA HIS A 52 0.04 -1.96 1.40
C HIS A 52 0.19 -3.14 0.41
N PHE A 53 0.60 -2.89 -0.84
CA PHE A 53 0.82 -3.98 -1.81
C PHE A 53 1.98 -4.89 -1.44
N THR A 54 3.07 -4.36 -0.89
CA THR A 54 4.22 -5.18 -0.45
C THR A 54 3.91 -6.06 0.76
N GLU A 55 2.90 -5.71 1.55
CA GLU A 55 2.39 -6.48 2.68
C GLU A 55 1.60 -7.72 2.23
N TRP A 56 1.09 -7.78 0.99
CA TRP A 56 0.41 -8.98 0.47
C TRP A 56 1.35 -10.19 0.37
N MET A 57 2.67 -9.94 0.30
CA MET A 57 3.68 -10.99 0.27
C MET A 57 3.94 -11.64 1.63
N ALA A 58 3.39 -11.08 2.72
CA ALA A 58 3.58 -11.60 4.06
C ALA A 58 2.32 -12.36 4.53
N ASN A 59 2.51 -13.56 5.08
CA ASN A 59 1.46 -14.28 5.80
C ASN A 59 1.89 -14.49 7.26
N TYR A 60 1.53 -13.52 8.10
CA TYR A 60 1.85 -13.50 9.53
C TYR A 60 1.16 -14.60 10.36
N THR A 61 0.25 -15.38 9.75
CA THR A 61 -0.44 -16.50 10.41
C THR A 61 0.07 -17.88 9.97
N SER A 62 1.05 -17.92 9.07
CA SER A 62 1.65 -19.18 8.60
C SER A 62 2.59 -19.81 9.64
N GLU A 63 3.03 -21.05 9.38
CA GLU A 63 4.07 -21.72 10.19
C GLU A 63 5.41 -20.95 10.18
N TYR A 64 5.68 -20.21 9.11
CA TYR A 64 6.90 -19.42 8.93
C TYR A 64 6.54 -17.95 8.64
N PRO A 65 6.04 -17.18 9.64
CA PRO A 65 5.44 -15.86 9.41
C PRO A 65 6.41 -14.79 8.92
N HIS A 66 7.72 -15.04 9.03
CA HIS A 66 8.80 -14.18 8.56
C HIS A 66 9.18 -14.40 7.08
N VAL A 67 8.71 -15.48 6.46
CA VAL A 67 9.00 -15.81 5.06
C VAL A 67 8.06 -15.05 4.15
N LEU A 68 8.62 -14.35 3.17
CA LEU A 68 7.86 -13.64 2.15
C LEU A 68 7.59 -14.54 0.95
N ASP A 69 6.40 -14.43 0.37
CA ASP A 69 6.05 -15.05 -0.90
C ASP A 69 5.87 -13.95 -1.99
N PRO A 70 6.88 -13.73 -2.85
CA PRO A 70 6.78 -12.78 -3.95
C PRO A 70 5.62 -13.08 -4.92
N ALA A 71 5.15 -14.33 -4.99
CA ALA A 71 4.04 -14.71 -5.86
C ALA A 71 2.68 -14.15 -5.36
N GLN A 72 2.59 -13.72 -4.10
CA GLN A 72 1.40 -13.07 -3.56
C GLN A 72 1.37 -11.55 -3.81
N TYR A 73 2.41 -10.96 -4.37
CA TYR A 73 2.36 -9.54 -4.77
C TYR A 73 1.18 -9.34 -5.73
N PRO A 74 0.34 -8.29 -5.55
CA PRO A 74 -0.88 -8.15 -6.32
C PRO A 74 -0.61 -8.07 -7.82
N THR A 75 -1.35 -8.87 -8.57
CA THR A 75 -1.37 -8.87 -10.04
C THR A 75 -1.78 -7.50 -10.60
N VAL A 76 -1.48 -7.24 -11.87
CA VAL A 76 -1.87 -5.97 -12.52
C VAL A 76 -3.37 -5.73 -12.39
N GLU A 77 -4.17 -6.78 -12.56
CA GLU A 77 -5.63 -6.75 -12.47
C GLU A 77 -6.09 -6.38 -11.05
N GLN A 78 -5.47 -6.99 -10.02
CA GLN A 78 -5.79 -6.69 -8.61
C GLN A 78 -5.39 -5.26 -8.23
N ARG A 79 -4.19 -4.82 -8.63
CA ARG A 79 -3.74 -3.43 -8.39
C ARG A 79 -4.67 -2.45 -9.08
N HIS A 80 -4.98 -2.64 -10.36
CA HIS A 80 -5.89 -1.77 -11.09
C HIS A 80 -7.29 -1.73 -10.48
N ALA A 81 -7.80 -2.85 -9.96
CA ALA A 81 -9.09 -2.87 -9.26
C ALA A 81 -9.07 -2.03 -7.98
N PHE A 82 -8.00 -2.15 -7.17
CA PHE A 82 -7.81 -1.34 -5.97
C PHE A 82 -7.67 0.15 -6.32
N LEU A 83 -6.77 0.48 -7.25
CA LEU A 83 -6.49 1.84 -7.69
C LEU A 83 -7.72 2.51 -8.34
N ARG A 84 -8.50 1.76 -9.11
CA ARG A 84 -9.78 2.26 -9.66
C ARG A 84 -10.73 2.65 -8.54
N THR A 85 -10.90 1.79 -7.54
CA THR A 85 -11.75 2.10 -6.39
C THR A 85 -11.24 3.33 -5.64
N TYR A 86 -9.93 3.44 -5.44
CA TYR A 86 -9.31 4.60 -4.82
C TYR A 86 -9.59 5.91 -5.60
N VAL A 87 -9.36 5.91 -6.92
CA VAL A 87 -9.59 7.09 -7.79
C VAL A 87 -11.06 7.52 -7.75
N LEU A 88 -11.99 6.57 -7.84
CA LEU A 88 -13.41 6.86 -7.83
C LEU A 88 -13.86 7.42 -6.47
N THR A 89 -13.47 6.78 -5.37
CA THR A 89 -13.79 7.25 -4.03
C THR A 89 -13.22 8.63 -3.77
N LYS A 90 -11.99 8.91 -4.20
CA LYS A 90 -11.38 10.24 -4.07
C LYS A 90 -12.19 11.29 -4.83
N ALA A 91 -12.59 10.99 -6.06
CA ALA A 91 -13.37 11.91 -6.87
C ALA A 91 -14.79 12.15 -6.29
N SER A 92 -15.43 11.12 -5.73
CA SER A 92 -16.69 11.26 -4.98
C SER A 92 -16.55 12.19 -3.78
N ILE A 93 -15.49 12.00 -2.98
CA ILE A 93 -15.20 12.84 -1.80
C ILE A 93 -14.95 14.30 -2.22
N ASP A 94 -14.17 14.51 -3.29
CA ASP A 94 -13.90 15.86 -3.81
C ASP A 94 -15.15 16.56 -4.34
N ALA A 95 -16.14 15.79 -4.83
CA ALA A 95 -17.46 16.28 -5.21
C ALA A 95 -18.41 16.51 -4.00
N GLY A 96 -17.96 16.30 -2.77
CA GLY A 96 -18.74 16.47 -1.54
C GLY A 96 -19.70 15.31 -1.24
N MET A 97 -19.52 14.16 -1.88
CA MET A 97 -20.30 12.95 -1.63
C MET A 97 -19.75 12.20 -0.41
N LYS A 98 -20.58 11.36 0.22
CA LYS A 98 -20.12 10.50 1.32
C LYS A 98 -19.26 9.37 0.78
N ALA A 99 -18.21 8.98 1.51
CA ALA A 99 -17.30 7.91 1.09
C ALA A 99 -17.98 6.54 1.00
N ASP A 100 -19.04 6.34 1.78
CA ASP A 100 -19.79 5.10 1.97
C ASP A 100 -20.74 4.76 0.80
N SER A 101 -20.87 5.63 -0.20
CA SER A 101 -21.69 5.37 -1.39
C SER A 101 -20.90 4.82 -2.59
N ALA A 102 -19.56 4.72 -2.47
CA ALA A 102 -18.62 4.42 -3.54
C ALA A 102 -18.95 3.16 -4.36
N GLY A 103 -19.10 3.32 -5.68
CA GLY A 103 -19.03 2.25 -6.68
C GLY A 103 -20.32 1.96 -7.46
N CYS A 104 -21.36 2.79 -7.32
CA CYS A 104 -22.58 2.65 -8.13
C CYS A 104 -22.47 3.42 -9.47
N ALA A 105 -23.08 2.88 -10.54
CA ALA A 105 -23.05 3.51 -11.87
C ALA A 105 -23.63 4.94 -11.90
N GLU A 106 -24.49 5.25 -10.93
CA GLU A 106 -25.08 6.57 -10.71
C GLU A 106 -24.07 7.58 -10.16
N GLU A 107 -23.13 7.17 -9.32
CA GLU A 107 -22.02 8.01 -8.86
C GLU A 107 -21.04 8.35 -9.98
N LEU A 108 -20.64 7.36 -10.79
CA LEU A 108 -19.76 7.60 -11.95
C LEU A 108 -20.32 8.69 -12.87
N ARG A 109 -21.65 8.69 -13.07
CA ARG A 109 -22.36 9.74 -13.82
C ARG A 109 -22.40 11.07 -13.09
N ALA A 110 -22.58 11.06 -11.77
CA ALA A 110 -22.62 12.27 -10.95
C ALA A 110 -21.26 12.98 -10.88
N ILE A 111 -20.16 12.23 -10.87
CA ILE A 111 -18.78 12.76 -10.81
C ILE A 111 -18.32 13.24 -12.20
N GLY A 112 -18.98 12.81 -13.28
CA GLY A 112 -18.73 13.29 -14.64
C GLY A 112 -17.42 12.77 -15.27
N LEU A 113 -16.81 11.72 -14.70
CA LEU A 113 -15.60 11.09 -15.24
C LEU A 113 -15.95 10.04 -16.31
N SER A 114 -15.27 10.10 -17.45
CA SER A 114 -15.35 9.06 -18.48
C SER A 114 -14.49 7.86 -18.14
N GLU A 115 -14.83 6.68 -18.66
CA GLU A 115 -14.03 5.45 -18.48
C GLU A 115 -12.59 5.61 -18.98
N ASP A 116 -12.36 6.37 -20.05
CA ASP A 116 -11.01 6.64 -20.57
C ASP A 116 -10.18 7.49 -19.60
N GLN A 117 -10.79 8.49 -18.95
CA GLN A 117 -10.13 9.29 -17.91
C GLN A 117 -9.78 8.45 -16.69
N ILE A 118 -10.71 7.59 -16.24
CA ILE A 118 -10.47 6.68 -15.11
C ILE A 118 -9.31 5.74 -15.44
N HIS A 119 -9.30 5.14 -16.64
CA HIS A 119 -8.24 4.24 -17.06
C HIS A 119 -6.87 4.93 -17.10
N LYS A 120 -6.80 6.16 -17.63
CA LYS A 120 -5.57 6.95 -17.66
C LYS A 120 -5.05 7.29 -16.27
N GLU A 121 -5.94 7.68 -15.36
CA GLU A 121 -5.59 8.01 -13.97
C GLU A 121 -5.11 6.77 -13.21
N VAL A 122 -5.79 5.63 -13.36
CA VAL A 122 -5.37 4.36 -12.75
C VAL A 122 -3.99 3.95 -13.25
N ALA A 123 -3.75 4.03 -14.56
CA ALA A 123 -2.44 3.69 -15.13
C ALA A 123 -1.33 4.66 -14.69
N ALA A 124 -1.65 5.94 -14.49
CA ALA A 124 -0.71 6.93 -13.95
C ALA A 124 -0.38 6.62 -12.48
N LEU A 125 -1.40 6.31 -11.68
CA LEU A 125 -1.23 5.96 -10.28
C LEU A 125 -0.48 4.63 -10.08
N ASP A 126 -0.68 3.62 -10.94
CA ASP A 126 0.10 2.37 -10.87
C ASP A 126 1.60 2.63 -11.11
N ARG A 127 1.93 3.51 -12.07
CA ARG A 127 3.32 3.95 -12.30
C ARG A 127 3.89 4.74 -11.12
N GLU A 128 3.09 5.63 -10.54
CA GLU A 128 3.47 6.39 -9.33
C GLU A 128 3.80 5.42 -8.18
N VAL A 129 2.91 4.46 -7.89
CA VAL A 129 3.07 3.45 -6.85
C VAL A 129 4.31 2.58 -7.08
N ALA A 130 4.55 2.17 -8.33
CA ALA A 130 5.71 1.34 -8.69
C ALA A 130 7.04 1.98 -8.29
N LEU A 131 7.16 3.31 -8.39
CA LEU A 131 8.37 4.04 -7.99
C LEU A 131 8.65 3.99 -6.49
N PHE A 132 7.62 3.75 -5.66
CA PHE A 132 7.75 3.65 -4.20
C PHE A 132 7.91 2.22 -3.67
N VAL A 133 7.73 1.18 -4.50
CA VAL A 133 7.85 -0.22 -4.06
C VAL A 133 9.22 -0.53 -3.42
N PRO A 134 10.37 -0.09 -3.98
CA PRO A 134 11.66 -0.31 -3.32
C PRO A 134 11.73 0.42 -1.97
N ALA A 135 11.24 1.66 -1.93
CA ALA A 135 11.23 2.45 -0.69
C ALA A 135 10.37 1.79 0.41
N ALA A 136 9.25 1.16 0.05
CA ALA A 136 8.42 0.39 0.97
C ALA A 136 9.17 -0.83 1.55
N HIS A 137 9.89 -1.59 0.72
CA HIS A 137 10.73 -2.69 1.20
C HIS A 137 11.83 -2.23 2.14
N LEU A 138 12.52 -1.15 1.81
CA LEU A 138 13.54 -0.57 2.67
C LEU A 138 12.94 -0.11 4.01
N HIS A 139 11.78 0.53 3.98
CA HIS A 139 11.07 0.97 5.18
C HIS A 139 10.75 -0.20 6.12
N LEU A 140 10.17 -1.28 5.58
CA LEU A 140 9.85 -2.49 6.34
C LEU A 140 11.10 -3.20 6.87
N ALA A 141 12.19 -3.22 6.09
CA ALA A 141 13.48 -3.75 6.54
C ALA A 141 14.05 -2.95 7.72
N VAL A 142 14.05 -1.61 7.65
CA VAL A 142 14.52 -0.74 8.73
C VAL A 142 13.68 -0.95 10.00
N ARG A 143 12.35 -1.06 9.87
CA ARG A 143 11.46 -1.39 11.00
C ARG A 143 11.80 -2.76 11.60
N GLY A 144 12.04 -3.77 10.77
CA GLY A 144 12.49 -5.09 11.20
C GLY A 144 13.80 -5.04 11.99
N LEU A 145 14.80 -4.29 11.52
CA LEU A 145 16.08 -4.09 12.22
C LEU A 145 15.90 -3.45 13.60
N LEU A 146 15.04 -2.43 13.70
CA LEU A 146 14.74 -1.80 14.98
C LEU A 146 14.12 -2.81 15.96
N LYS A 147 13.28 -3.73 15.46
CA LYS A 147 12.73 -4.81 16.29
C LYS A 147 13.80 -5.81 16.73
N VAL A 148 14.76 -6.19 15.86
CA VAL A 148 15.93 -7.02 16.25
C VAL A 148 16.69 -6.39 17.40
N CYS A 149 16.95 -5.09 17.33
CA CYS A 149 17.76 -4.37 18.32
C CYS A 149 17.03 -4.16 19.66
N CYS A 150 15.70 -3.98 19.62
CA CYS A 150 14.93 -3.56 20.79
C CYS A 150 14.11 -4.68 21.44
N TYR A 151 13.83 -5.78 20.73
CA TYR A 151 12.89 -6.83 21.17
C TYR A 151 13.41 -8.22 20.79
N ALA A 152 14.36 -8.73 21.57
CA ALA A 152 15.04 -10.01 21.32
C ALA A 152 14.23 -11.28 21.67
N GLU A 153 13.02 -11.14 22.26
CA GLU A 153 12.24 -12.27 22.82
C GLU A 153 10.96 -12.61 22.03
N MET A 154 10.81 -12.18 20.77
CA MET A 154 9.61 -12.47 19.98
C MET A 154 9.74 -13.77 19.18
N ASP A 155 8.62 -14.51 19.04
CA ASP A 155 8.46 -15.71 18.19
C ASP A 155 8.54 -15.43 16.67
N PHE A 156 9.15 -14.31 16.27
CA PHE A 156 9.27 -13.87 14.88
C PHE A 156 10.73 -13.63 14.51
N ASP A 157 11.20 -14.28 13.44
CA ASP A 157 12.57 -14.13 12.94
C ASP A 157 12.74 -12.82 12.14
N TYR A 158 12.93 -11.73 12.87
CA TYR A 158 13.15 -10.40 12.28
C TYR A 158 14.45 -10.29 11.49
N VAL A 159 15.45 -11.14 11.77
CA VAL A 159 16.73 -11.13 11.03
C VAL A 159 16.48 -11.63 9.61
N SER A 160 15.85 -12.80 9.48
CA SER A 160 15.50 -13.37 8.18
C SER A 160 14.47 -12.51 7.43
N TYR A 161 13.47 -11.96 8.12
CA TYR A 161 12.49 -11.05 7.50
C TYR A 161 13.17 -9.82 6.89
N THR A 162 14.03 -9.16 7.67
CA THR A 162 14.78 -7.97 7.23
C THR A 162 15.67 -8.29 6.04
N ALA A 163 16.42 -9.39 6.11
CA ALA A 163 17.34 -9.78 5.05
C ALA A 163 16.61 -10.00 3.72
N GLN A 164 15.44 -10.64 3.74
CA GLN A 164 14.60 -10.82 2.55
C GLN A 164 14.11 -9.48 1.99
N ARG A 165 13.56 -8.59 2.83
CA ARG A 165 13.09 -7.25 2.40
C ARG A 165 14.24 -6.42 1.80
N LEU A 166 15.43 -6.46 2.40
CA LEU A 166 16.60 -5.76 1.88
C LEU A 166 17.08 -6.34 0.55
N SER A 167 17.06 -7.67 0.39
CA SER A 167 17.40 -8.32 -0.88
C SER A 167 16.47 -7.84 -1.99
N ILE A 168 15.16 -7.84 -1.76
CA ILE A 168 14.16 -7.37 -2.74
C ILE A 168 14.41 -5.89 -3.10
N PHE A 169 14.70 -5.05 -2.10
CA PHE A 169 15.03 -3.65 -2.34
C PHE A 169 16.25 -3.49 -3.27
N LEU A 170 17.34 -4.20 -2.98
CA LEU A 170 18.57 -4.15 -3.78
C LEU A 170 18.32 -4.63 -5.20
N ASP A 171 17.65 -5.78 -5.36
CA ASP A 171 17.30 -6.33 -6.67
C ASP A 171 16.46 -5.34 -7.49
N GLN A 172 15.52 -4.63 -6.87
CA GLN A 172 14.69 -3.66 -7.58
C GLN A 172 15.47 -2.40 -7.97
N VAL A 173 16.33 -1.89 -7.08
CA VAL A 173 17.15 -0.70 -7.37
C VAL A 173 18.15 -0.99 -8.48
N ASP A 174 18.78 -2.16 -8.49
CA ASP A 174 19.73 -2.57 -9.52
C ASP A 174 19.07 -2.73 -10.91
N ASN A 175 17.77 -3.08 -10.94
CA ASN A 175 16.98 -3.19 -12.17
C ASN A 175 16.31 -1.87 -12.62
N MET A 176 16.51 -0.78 -11.88
CA MET A 176 15.99 0.57 -12.22
C MET A 176 17.01 1.45 -12.95
N GLU A 177 18.25 0.98 -13.16
CA GLU A 177 19.29 1.61 -14.00
C GLU A 177 19.20 1.21 -15.47
#